data_AF-A0A950RWX6-F1
#
_entry.id   AF-A0A950RWX6-F1
#
_cell.length_a   1.000
_cell.length_b   1.000
_cell.length_c   1.000
_cell.angle_alpha   90.00
_cell.angle_beta   90.00
_cell.angle_gamma   90.00
#
_symmetry.space_group_name_H-M   'P 1'
#
loop_
_entity.id
_entity.type
_entity.pdbx_description
1 polymer ?
#
loop_
_entity_poly.entity_id
_entity_poly.type
_entity_poly.pdbx_seq_one_letter_code
_entity_poly.pdbx_strand_id
1 'polypeptide(L)' 'LSVGASLLWFWLLSRGAASRVSAYYFLTPIFGLIFGATFLGEQIGPGDLVGLVAVAAGIVLVQRG' A
#
# COMPACT_ATOMS: atom_id res chain seq x y z
N LEU A 1 14.23 -7.29 19.77
CA LEU A 1 14.59 -6.95 18.37
C LEU A 1 16.12 -6.90 18.28
N SER A 2 16.74 -7.70 17.41
CA SER A 2 18.22 -7.73 17.25
C SER A 2 18.75 -6.44 16.64
N VAL A 3 19.90 -5.95 17.13
CA VAL A 3 20.59 -4.74 16.62
C VAL A 3 20.87 -4.83 15.11
N GLY A 4 21.18 -6.03 14.61
CA GLY A 4 21.35 -6.26 13.17
C GLY A 4 20.08 -6.00 12.34
N ALA A 5 18.89 -6.28 12.88
CA ALA A 5 17.62 -5.97 12.23
C ALA A 5 17.36 -4.46 12.19
N SER A 6 17.72 -3.74 13.27
CA SER A 6 17.62 -2.28 13.31
C SER A 6 18.56 -1.62 12.30
N LEU A 7 19.81 -2.09 12.18
CA LEU A 7 20.76 -1.58 11.20
C LEU A 7 20.32 -1.85 9.76
N LEU A 8 19.78 -3.05 9.50
CA LEU A 8 19.23 -3.41 8.19
C LEU A 8 18.04 -2.52 7.82
N TRP A 9 17.17 -2.22 8.78
CA TRP A 9 16.04 -1.29 8.62
C TRP A 9 16.50 0.14 8.28
N PHE A 10 17.46 0.69 9.03
CA PHE A 10 18.02 2.01 8.74
C PHE A 10 18.75 2.06 7.38
N TRP A 11 19.40 0.97 7.01
CA TRP A 11 20.05 0.84 5.70
C TRP A 11 19.04 0.79 4.54
N LEU A 12 17.91 0.11 4.73
CA LEU A 12 16.79 0.08 3.78
C LEU A 12 16.10 1.44 3.63
N LEU A 13 15.92 2.16 4.74
CA LEU A 13 15.38 3.53 4.73
C LEU A 13 16.30 4.50 3.97
N SER A 14 17.62 4.42 4.17
CA SER A 14 18.60 5.34 3.57
C SER A 14 18.84 5.12 2.07
N ARG A 15 18.51 3.96 1.49
CA ARG A 15 18.69 3.68 0.05
C ARG A 15 17.45 3.95 -0.82
N GLY A 16 16.41 4.58 -0.29
CA GLY A 16 15.20 4.91 -1.09
C GLY A 16 14.40 3.69 -1.55
N ALA A 17 14.76 2.48 -1.11
CA ALA A 17 13.98 1.26 -1.32
C ALA A 17 12.59 1.39 -0.68
N ALA A 18 12.44 2.20 0.38
CA ALA A 18 11.16 2.55 0.98
C ALA A 18 10.18 3.17 -0.02
N SER A 19 10.62 4.09 -0.90
CA SER A 19 9.74 4.70 -1.91
C SER A 19 9.31 3.71 -2.99
N ARG A 20 10.22 2.85 -3.47
CA ARG A 20 9.90 1.83 -4.49
C ARG A 20 9.04 0.69 -3.94
N VAL A 21 9.24 0.30 -2.68
CA VAL A 21 8.41 -0.69 -1.98
C VAL A 21 7.06 -0.09 -1.58
N SER A 22 7.00 1.21 -1.26
CA SER A 22 5.76 1.93 -0.98
C SER A 22 4.80 1.92 -2.17
N ALA A 23 5.31 2.05 -3.41
CA ALA A 23 4.51 1.90 -4.63
C ALA A 23 3.79 0.54 -4.73
N TYR A 24 4.39 -0.55 -4.23
CA TYR A 24 3.77 -1.88 -4.22
C TYR A 24 2.63 -2.00 -3.19
N TYR A 25 2.74 -1.36 -2.02
CA TYR A 25 1.65 -1.33 -1.04
C TYR A 25 0.40 -0.60 -1.55
N PHE A 26 0.58 0.37 -2.44
CA PHE A 26 -0.52 1.12 -3.05
C PHE A 26 -1.28 0.35 -4.12
N LEU A 27 -0.66 -0.69 -4.69
CA LEU A 27 -1.33 -1.59 -5.63
C LEU A 27 -2.14 -2.67 -4.91
N THR A 28 -1.82 -3.02 -3.67
CA THR A 28 -2.51 -4.08 -2.90
C THR A 28 -4.03 -3.91 -2.84
N PRO A 29 -4.60 -2.74 -2.49
CA PRO A 29 -6.06 -2.58 -2.43
C PRO A 29 -6.72 -2.61 -3.82
N ILE A 30 -6.05 -2.07 -4.85
CA ILE A 30 -6.53 -2.12 -6.24
C ILE A 30 -6.60 -3.56 -6.72
N PHE A 31 -5.52 -4.33 -6.53
CA PHE A 31 -5.51 -5.75 -6.85
C PHE A 31 -6.53 -6.52 -6.02
N GLY A 32 -6.65 -6.24 -4.71
CA GLY A 32 -7.66 -6.86 -3.86
C GLY A 32 -9.08 -6.68 -4.39
N LEU A 33 -9.43 -5.46 -4.82
CA LEU A 33 -10.72 -5.15 -5.43
C LEU A 33 -10.93 -5.83 -6.78
N ILE A 34 -9.91 -5.83 -7.65
CA ILE A 34 -9.97 -6.50 -8.96
C ILE A 34 -10.15 -8.00 -8.76
N PHE A 35 -9.35 -8.63 -7.89
CA PHE A 35 -9.43 -10.06 -7.60
C PHE A 35 -10.76 -10.42 -6.92
N GLY A 36 -11.26 -9.61 -5.99
CA GLY A 36 -12.58 -9.78 -5.37
C GLY A 36 -13.72 -9.75 -6.39
N ALA A 37 -13.72 -8.72 -7.25
CA ALA A 37 -14.74 -8.59 -8.30
C ALA A 37 -14.66 -9.70 -9.36
N THR A 38 -13.46 -10.12 -9.77
CA THR A 38 -13.26 -11.08 -10.88
C THR A 38 -13.30 -12.55 -10.46
N PHE A 39 -12.76 -12.91 -9.29
CA PHE A 39 -12.70 -14.30 -8.82
C PHE A 39 -13.79 -14.65 -7.81
N LEU A 40 -14.21 -13.71 -6.96
CA LEU A 40 -15.29 -13.93 -5.99
C LEU A 40 -16.65 -13.42 -6.49
N GLY A 41 -16.68 -12.63 -7.57
CA GLY A 41 -17.91 -12.07 -8.12
C GLY A 41 -18.53 -10.98 -7.24
N GLU A 42 -17.73 -10.35 -6.37
CA GLU A 42 -18.21 -9.26 -5.54
C GLU A 42 -18.66 -8.06 -6.40
N GLN A 43 -19.85 -7.56 -6.12
CA GLN A 43 -20.32 -6.33 -6.72
C GLN A 43 -19.61 -5.16 -6.06
N ILE A 44 -18.82 -4.43 -6.85
CA ILE A 44 -18.15 -3.21 -6.40
C ILE A 44 -19.24 -2.19 -6.03
N GLY A 45 -19.36 -1.95 -4.74
CA GLY A 45 -20.34 -1.04 -4.17
C GLY A 45 -19.78 0.35 -3.90
N PRO A 46 -20.65 1.30 -3.52
CA PRO A 46 -20.22 2.64 -3.12
C PRO A 46 -19.21 2.64 -1.96
N GLY A 47 -19.32 1.66 -1.05
CA GLY A 47 -18.39 1.51 0.08
C GLY A 47 -16.96 1.20 -0.36
N ASP A 48 -16.80 0.39 -1.40
CA ASP A 48 -15.48 0.03 -1.93
C ASP A 48 -14.81 1.25 -2.59
N LEU A 49 -15.59 2.08 -3.28
CA LEU A 49 -15.12 3.34 -3.84
C LEU A 49 -14.65 4.31 -2.75
N VAL A 50 -15.40 4.42 -1.65
CA VAL A 50 -15.00 5.24 -0.49
C VAL A 50 -13.70 4.71 0.12
N GLY A 51 -13.58 3.39 0.28
CA GLY A 51 -12.35 2.75 0.77
C GLY A 51 -11.16 3.04 -0.15
N LEU A 52 -11.35 2.94 -1.47
CA LEU A 52 -10.34 3.24 -2.48
C LEU A 52 -9.86 4.70 -2.40
N VAL A 53 -10.80 5.64 -2.26
CA VAL A 53 -10.49 7.08 -2.10
C VAL A 53 -9.76 7.34 -0.78
N ALA A 54 -10.18 6.72 0.32
CA ALA A 54 -9.53 6.87 1.62
C ALA A 54 -8.08 6.35 1.59
N VAL A 55 -7.86 5.18 0.97
CA VAL A 55 -6.52 4.68 0.73
C VAL A 55 -5.73 5.68 -0.10
N ALA A 56 -6.23 6.09 -1.27
CA ALA A 56 -5.58 7.03 -2.17
C ALA A 56 -5.18 8.35 -1.47
N ALA A 57 -6.03 8.87 -0.60
CA ALA A 57 -5.73 10.04 0.21
C ALA A 57 -4.57 9.79 1.19
N GLY A 58 -4.54 8.63 1.86
CA GLY A 58 -3.43 8.21 2.72
C GLY A 58 -2.10 8.08 1.98
N ILE A 59 -2.14 7.57 0.73
CA ILE A 59 -0.96 7.51 -0.16
C ILE A 59 -0.37 8.90 -0.35
N VAL A 60 -1.22 9.83 -0.81
CA VAL A 60 -0.82 11.18 -1.16
C VAL A 60 -0.30 11.92 0.07
N LEU A 61 -0.90 11.70 1.23
CA LEU A 61 -0.44 12.29 2.49
C LEU A 61 0.96 11.79 2.88
N VAL A 62 1.21 10.48 2.77
CA VAL A 62 2.51 9.89 3.11
C VAL A 62 3.59 10.28 2.10
N GLN A 63 3.27 10.30 0.80
CA GLN A 63 4.24 10.67 -0.24
C GLN A 63 4.58 12.16 -0.27
N ARG A 64 3.75 13.01 0.34
CA ARG A 64 4.00 14.46 0.47
C ARG A 64 4.77 14.83 1.74
N GLY A 65 5.03 13.87 2.64
CA GLY A 65 5.78 14.04 3.89
C GLY A 65 7.25 13.69 3.75
#